data_AF-A0A7W0NWY4-F1
#
_entry.id   AF-A0A7W0NWY4-F1
#
_cell.length_a   1.000
_cell.length_b   1.000
_cell.length_c   1.000
_cell.angle_alpha   90.00
_cell.angle_beta   90.00
_cell.angle_gamma   90.00
#
_symmetry.space_group_name_H-M   'P 1'
#
loop_
_entity.id
_entity.type
_entity.pdbx_description
1 polymer ?
#
loop_
_entity_poly.entity_id
_entity_poly.type
_entity_poly.pdbx_seq_one_letter_code
_entity_poly.pdbx_strand_id
1 'polypeptide(L)'
;MTALKPRRIVLSNKEVETLLRVTLEGHIDLLPYQLFCIFAGIRPKEVERLVWANVDVQEGWIHVPEEASKTGDFRDVRIEPVLLRWLKYLKQRRCSMKAQSPIAPKTKLRQRLRALRIAAGLGNWPQDAPRRTYASCWLAANTDQNMLNRFMGHKSPDMLYRHYHRAVTEREAKAFWQIGPPKPPTRRAKRDSGLPGSPAVLQN
;
A
#
# COMPACT_ATOMS: atom_id res chain seq x y z
N MET A 1 24.82 3.01 31.16
CA MET A 1 23.51 2.35 31.04
C MET A 1 22.97 2.58 29.64
N THR A 2 23.19 1.63 28.72
CA THR A 2 22.69 1.73 27.35
C THR A 2 21.17 1.56 27.41
N ALA A 3 20.42 2.63 27.17
CA ALA A 3 18.97 2.54 27.05
C ALA A 3 18.65 1.43 26.02
N LEU A 4 18.00 0.36 26.47
CA LEU A 4 17.49 -0.70 25.61
C LEU A 4 16.64 -0.03 24.53
N LYS A 5 17.16 0.06 23.31
CA LYS A 5 16.36 0.48 22.15
C LYS A 5 15.17 -0.50 22.10
N PRO A 6 13.92 -0.04 22.27
CA PRO A 6 12.78 -0.93 22.21
C PRO A 6 12.81 -1.67 20.88
N ARG A 7 12.58 -3.00 20.89
CA ARG A 7 12.47 -3.79 19.66
C ARG A 7 11.46 -3.10 18.75
N ARG A 8 11.90 -2.54 17.62
CA ARG A 8 10.99 -1.85 16.69
C ARG A 8 10.04 -2.87 16.09
N ILE A 9 8.76 -2.72 16.43
CA ILE A 9 7.68 -3.59 16.00
C ILE A 9 7.01 -3.05 14.71
N VAL A 10 7.23 -1.76 14.42
CA VAL A 10 6.69 -1.03 13.27
C VAL A 10 7.81 -0.58 12.33
N LEU A 11 7.45 -0.30 11.08
CA LEU A 11 8.33 0.31 10.09
C LEU A 11 8.37 1.82 10.32
N SER A 12 9.54 2.42 10.18
CA SER A 12 9.70 3.86 10.06
C SER A 12 9.27 4.36 8.69
N ASN A 13 8.97 5.65 8.58
CA ASN A 13 8.59 6.27 7.30
C ASN A 13 9.65 6.05 6.21
N LYS A 14 10.94 6.14 6.56
CA LYS A 14 12.06 5.86 5.65
C LYS A 14 12.04 4.42 5.11
N GLU A 15 11.72 3.45 5.97
CA GLU A 15 11.63 2.04 5.58
C GLU A 15 10.42 1.79 4.68
N VAL A 16 9.27 2.42 4.97
CA VAL A 16 8.07 2.37 4.13
C VAL A 16 8.35 2.98 2.75
N GLU A 17 8.92 4.19 2.69
CA GLU A 17 9.32 4.85 1.44
C GLU A 17 10.29 3.98 0.62
N THR A 18 11.32 3.44 1.27
CA THR A 18 12.32 2.59 0.61
C THR A 18 11.69 1.31 0.07
N LEU A 19 10.83 0.65 0.85
CA LEU A 19 10.12 -0.54 0.45
C LEU A 19 9.22 -0.29 -0.77
N LEU A 20 8.43 0.79 -0.74
CA LEU A 20 7.53 1.15 -1.85
C LEU A 20 8.31 1.55 -3.10
N ARG A 21 9.41 2.28 -2.96
CA ARG A 21 10.29 2.67 -4.07
C ARG A 21 10.91 1.45 -4.76
N VAL A 22 11.53 0.55 -4.00
CA VAL A 22 12.12 -0.70 -4.55
C VAL A 22 11.04 -1.57 -5.21
N THR A 23 9.85 -1.63 -4.61
CA THR A 23 8.70 -2.33 -5.21
C THR A 23 8.32 -1.71 -6.55
N LEU A 24 8.23 -0.37 -6.62
CA LEU A 24 7.84 0.34 -7.82
C LEU A 24 8.86 0.19 -8.97
N GLU A 25 10.16 0.21 -8.65
CA GLU A 25 11.25 0.13 -9.62
C GLU A 25 11.40 -1.26 -10.25
N GLY A 26 11.27 -2.34 -9.45
CA GLY A 26 11.56 -3.70 -9.91
C GLY A 26 10.38 -4.66 -9.95
N HIS A 27 9.29 -4.39 -9.22
CA HIS A 27 8.23 -5.37 -8.94
C HIS A 27 6.86 -4.72 -8.78
N ILE A 28 6.44 -3.92 -9.77
CA ILE A 28 5.19 -3.14 -9.69
C ILE A 28 3.94 -4.00 -9.43
N ASP A 29 3.95 -5.27 -9.81
CA ASP A 29 2.87 -6.23 -9.56
C ASP A 29 2.74 -6.62 -8.07
N LEU A 30 3.78 -6.43 -7.25
CA LEU A 30 3.74 -6.58 -5.79
C LEU A 30 3.29 -5.30 -5.07
N LEU A 31 3.19 -4.17 -5.78
CA LEU A 31 2.85 -2.88 -5.17
C LEU A 31 1.46 -2.88 -4.52
N PRO A 32 0.38 -3.41 -5.14
CA PRO A 32 -0.92 -3.49 -4.48
C PRO A 32 -0.87 -4.26 -3.15
N TYR A 33 -0.14 -5.38 -3.11
CA TYR A 33 0.04 -6.16 -1.89
C TYR A 33 0.65 -5.31 -0.76
N GLN A 34 1.71 -4.56 -1.06
CA GLN A 34 2.38 -3.73 -0.06
C GLN A 34 1.47 -2.61 0.42
N LEU A 35 0.80 -1.92 -0.50
CA LEU A 35 -0.09 -0.81 -0.19
C LEU A 35 -1.26 -1.24 0.71
N PHE A 36 -1.86 -2.41 0.47
CA PHE A 36 -2.98 -2.90 1.27
C PHE A 36 -2.54 -3.31 2.67
N CYS A 37 -1.35 -3.90 2.80
CA CYS A 37 -0.78 -4.23 4.10
C CYS A 37 -0.39 -2.97 4.90
N ILE A 38 0.13 -1.93 4.24
CA ILE A 38 0.68 -0.72 4.87
C ILE A 38 -0.39 0.34 5.14
N PHE A 39 -1.27 0.62 4.18
CA PHE A 39 -2.21 1.75 4.25
C PHE A 39 -3.68 1.34 4.48
N ALA A 40 -3.98 0.04 4.47
CA ALA A 40 -5.29 -0.50 4.89
C ALA A 40 -5.16 -1.49 6.06
N GLY A 41 -3.94 -1.77 6.52
CA GLY A 41 -3.70 -2.67 7.65
C GLY A 41 -4.20 -4.10 7.45
N ILE A 42 -4.51 -4.53 6.22
CA ILE A 42 -5.06 -5.87 5.93
C ILE A 42 -3.96 -6.91 6.14
N ARG A 43 -4.29 -8.09 6.70
CA ARG A 43 -3.27 -9.11 6.98
C ARG A 43 -2.69 -9.64 5.67
N PRO A 44 -1.37 -9.95 5.62
CA PRO A 44 -0.74 -10.56 4.45
C PRO A 44 -1.54 -11.70 3.80
N LYS A 45 -2.07 -12.62 4.61
CA LYS A 45 -2.82 -13.78 4.14
C LYS A 45 -4.21 -13.45 3.59
N GLU A 46 -4.82 -12.37 4.08
CA GLU A 46 -6.09 -11.88 3.55
C GLU A 46 -5.84 -11.20 2.20
N VAL A 47 -4.81 -10.35 2.09
CA VAL A 47 -4.42 -9.70 0.83
C VAL A 47 -4.08 -10.72 -0.27
N GLU A 48 -3.45 -11.84 0.10
CA GLU A 48 -3.18 -12.98 -0.80
C GLU A 48 -4.44 -13.59 -1.46
N ARG A 49 -5.62 -13.38 -0.85
CA ARG A 49 -6.91 -13.95 -1.28
C ARG A 49 -7.83 -12.91 -1.92
N LEU A 50 -7.54 -11.63 -1.79
CA LEU A 50 -8.35 -10.56 -2.39
C LEU A 50 -8.17 -10.48 -3.91
N VAL A 51 -9.25 -10.08 -4.57
CA VAL A 51 -9.30 -9.67 -5.97
C VAL A 51 -9.75 -8.21 -6.09
N TRP A 52 -9.59 -7.60 -7.26
CA TRP A 52 -9.99 -6.20 -7.45
C TRP A 52 -11.50 -5.94 -7.32
N ALA A 53 -12.35 -6.96 -7.51
CA ALA A 53 -13.78 -6.87 -7.24
C ALA A 53 -14.12 -6.58 -5.77
N ASN A 54 -13.18 -6.83 -4.85
CA ASN A 54 -13.32 -6.48 -3.43
C ASN A 54 -13.03 -4.99 -3.13
N VAL A 55 -12.64 -4.19 -4.13
CA VAL A 55 -12.18 -2.81 -3.94
C VAL A 55 -13.16 -1.86 -4.59
N ASP A 56 -14.02 -1.26 -3.77
CA ASP A 56 -14.93 -0.21 -4.21
C ASP A 56 -14.25 1.16 -4.03
N VAL A 57 -13.62 1.63 -5.12
CA VAL A 57 -12.95 2.94 -5.14
C VAL A 57 -13.96 4.10 -5.13
N GLN A 58 -15.20 3.87 -5.60
CA GLN A 58 -16.22 4.93 -5.66
C GLN A 58 -16.77 5.21 -4.27
N GLU A 59 -17.14 4.17 -3.55
CA GLU A 59 -17.65 4.26 -2.17
C GLU A 59 -16.52 4.37 -1.13
N GLY A 60 -15.28 4.06 -1.53
CA GLY A 60 -14.10 4.24 -0.68
C GLY A 60 -13.86 3.08 0.29
N TRP A 61 -14.21 1.85 -0.09
CA TRP A 61 -14.14 0.66 0.75
C TRP A 61 -13.31 -0.47 0.12
N ILE A 62 -12.66 -1.25 0.97
CA ILE A 62 -12.13 -2.58 0.65
C ILE A 62 -12.90 -3.59 1.48
N HIS A 63 -13.63 -4.47 0.80
CA HIS A 63 -14.38 -5.56 1.41
C HIS A 63 -13.44 -6.72 1.67
N VAL A 64 -13.21 -7.09 2.94
CA VAL A 64 -12.43 -8.27 3.31
C VAL A 64 -13.40 -9.37 3.70
N PRO A 65 -13.65 -10.34 2.79
CA PRO A 65 -14.70 -11.32 2.99
C PRO A 65 -14.27 -12.43 3.97
N GLU A 66 -15.24 -13.17 4.51
CA GLU A 66 -15.02 -14.19 5.54
C GLU A 66 -14.06 -15.29 5.06
N GLU A 67 -14.14 -15.67 3.79
CA GLU A 67 -13.30 -16.69 3.14
C GLU A 67 -11.84 -16.24 3.02
N ALA A 68 -11.61 -14.93 3.03
CA ALA A 68 -10.27 -14.35 3.09
C ALA A 68 -9.72 -14.32 4.53
N SER A 69 -10.58 -14.30 5.55
CA SER A 69 -10.23 -14.26 6.97
C SER A 69 -9.94 -15.65 7.55
N LYS A 70 -9.07 -15.72 8.56
CA LYS A 70 -8.87 -16.96 9.36
C LYS A 70 -9.95 -17.14 10.43
N THR A 71 -10.66 -16.06 10.78
CA THR A 71 -11.62 -16.04 11.90
C THR A 71 -13.07 -16.00 11.47
N GLY A 72 -13.35 -15.94 10.16
CA GLY A 72 -14.70 -15.89 9.60
C GLY A 72 -15.40 -14.54 9.72
N ASP A 73 -14.67 -13.45 10.03
CA ASP A 73 -15.30 -12.13 10.20
C ASP A 73 -15.18 -11.30 8.90
N PHE A 74 -16.31 -11.00 8.27
CA PHE A 74 -16.43 -10.01 7.20
C PHE A 74 -16.14 -8.63 7.77
N ARG A 75 -15.39 -7.80 7.04
CA ARG A 75 -15.23 -6.40 7.41
C ARG A 75 -14.93 -5.51 6.21
N ASP A 76 -15.34 -4.27 6.34
CA ASP A 76 -14.97 -3.21 5.43
C ASP A 76 -13.83 -2.38 6.00
N VAL A 77 -12.87 -2.07 5.14
CA VAL A 77 -11.73 -1.22 5.47
C VAL A 77 -11.82 0.03 4.62
N ARG A 78 -11.79 1.20 5.26
CA ARG A 78 -11.82 2.48 4.56
C ARG A 78 -10.56 2.64 3.70
N ILE A 79 -10.73 3.12 2.48
CA ILE A 79 -9.63 3.54 1.61
C ILE A 79 -9.15 4.90 2.10
N GLU A 80 -7.99 4.91 2.75
CA GLU A 80 -7.36 6.14 3.19
C GLU A 80 -6.92 7.03 2.01
N PRO A 81 -6.88 8.37 2.17
CA PRO A 81 -6.52 9.28 1.08
C PRO A 81 -5.18 8.95 0.42
N VAL A 82 -4.19 8.46 1.18
CA VAL A 82 -2.90 8.01 0.64
C VAL A 82 -3.04 6.79 -0.25
N LEU A 83 -3.85 5.80 0.14
CA LEU A 83 -4.11 4.60 -0.64
C LEU A 83 -4.86 4.96 -1.92
N LEU A 84 -5.84 5.86 -1.85
CA LEU A 84 -6.55 6.36 -3.03
C LEU A 84 -5.60 7.00 -4.06
N ARG A 85 -4.62 7.81 -3.61
CA ARG A 85 -3.60 8.38 -4.51
C ARG A 85 -2.80 7.29 -5.22
N TRP A 86 -2.40 6.24 -4.51
CA TRP A 86 -1.69 5.10 -5.10
C TRP A 86 -2.55 4.28 -6.06
N LEU A 87 -3.82 4.04 -5.74
CA LEU A 87 -4.75 3.34 -6.63
C LEU A 87 -4.95 4.10 -7.95
N LYS A 88 -5.08 5.43 -7.88
CA LYS A 88 -5.11 6.30 -9.07
C LYS A 88 -3.81 6.18 -9.89
N TYR A 89 -2.66 6.13 -9.23
CA TYR A 89 -1.36 5.95 -9.89
C TYR A 89 -1.24 4.60 -10.58
N LEU A 90 -1.65 3.49 -9.95
CA LEU A 90 -1.68 2.16 -10.57
C LEU A 90 -2.55 2.12 -11.83
N LYS A 91 -3.73 2.76 -11.77
CA LYS A 91 -4.62 2.91 -12.92
C LYS A 91 -3.94 3.68 -14.07
N GLN A 92 -3.23 4.76 -13.77
CA GLN A 92 -2.47 5.54 -14.76
C GLN A 92 -1.31 4.75 -15.39
N ARG A 93 -0.65 3.89 -14.62
CA ARG A 93 0.42 2.98 -15.09
C ARG A 93 -0.10 1.78 -15.87
N ARG A 94 -1.42 1.69 -16.10
CA ARG A 94 -2.10 0.59 -16.80
C ARG A 94 -1.83 -0.78 -16.17
N CYS A 95 -1.67 -0.83 -14.85
CA CYS A 95 -1.63 -2.10 -14.13
C CYS A 95 -2.99 -2.80 -14.29
N SER A 96 -2.99 -4.13 -14.45
CA SER A 96 -4.23 -4.90 -14.58
C SER A 96 -5.01 -4.87 -13.27
N MET A 97 -6.06 -4.06 -13.23
CA MET A 97 -7.02 -3.95 -12.12
C MET A 97 -8.39 -4.53 -12.52
N LYS A 98 -8.40 -5.58 -13.36
CA LYS A 98 -9.64 -6.26 -13.76
C LYS A 98 -10.26 -6.92 -12.53
N ALA A 99 -11.59 -6.92 -12.43
CA ALA A 99 -12.34 -7.40 -11.27
C ALA A 99 -11.80 -8.71 -10.65
N GLN A 100 -11.62 -9.76 -11.46
CA GLN A 100 -11.14 -11.07 -10.98
C GLN A 100 -9.61 -11.22 -10.92
N SER A 101 -8.85 -10.18 -11.23
CA SER A 101 -7.39 -10.23 -11.07
C SER A 101 -7.03 -10.17 -9.57
N PRO A 102 -6.05 -10.98 -9.12
CA PRO A 102 -5.67 -11.00 -7.72
C PRO A 102 -4.93 -9.71 -7.33
N ILE A 103 -5.10 -9.26 -6.08
CA ILE A 103 -4.33 -8.14 -5.52
C ILE A 103 -2.86 -8.52 -5.35
N ALA A 104 -2.58 -9.77 -4.98
CA ALA A 104 -1.23 -10.30 -4.85
C ALA A 104 -0.92 -11.34 -5.95
N PRO A 105 0.24 -11.26 -6.62
CA PRO A 105 0.69 -12.32 -7.51
C PRO A 105 0.76 -13.67 -6.79
N LYS A 106 0.22 -14.73 -7.39
CA LYS A 106 0.21 -16.08 -6.79
C LYS A 106 1.57 -16.80 -6.92
N THR A 107 2.32 -16.52 -7.99
CA THR A 107 3.56 -17.22 -8.31
C THR A 107 4.73 -16.74 -7.45
N LYS A 108 5.36 -17.68 -6.72
CA LYS A 108 6.59 -17.45 -5.93
C LYS A 108 6.51 -16.26 -4.96
N LEU A 109 5.31 -15.87 -4.52
CA LEU A 109 5.08 -14.64 -3.75
C LEU A 109 6.00 -14.50 -2.55
N ARG A 110 6.10 -15.54 -1.70
CA ARG A 110 6.93 -15.50 -0.49
C ARG A 110 8.41 -15.26 -0.79
N GLN A 111 8.94 -15.93 -1.83
CA GLN A 111 10.33 -15.76 -2.27
C GLN A 111 10.55 -14.34 -2.79
N ARG A 112 9.63 -13.84 -3.63
CA ARG A 112 9.71 -12.49 -4.21
C ARG A 112 9.62 -11.40 -3.14
N LEU A 113 8.70 -11.53 -2.18
CA LEU A 113 8.59 -10.62 -1.04
C LEU A 113 9.85 -10.65 -0.16
N ARG A 114 10.45 -11.82 0.05
CA ARG A 114 11.72 -11.94 0.80
C ARG A 114 12.85 -11.22 0.07
N ALA A 115 13.03 -11.47 -1.22
CA ALA A 115 14.06 -10.81 -2.03
C ALA A 115 13.88 -9.29 -2.04
N LEU A 116 12.64 -8.83 -2.22
CA LEU A 116 12.28 -7.42 -2.21
C LEU A 116 12.59 -6.76 -0.85
N ARG A 117 12.28 -7.42 0.27
CA ARG A 117 12.60 -6.92 1.61
C ARG A 117 14.11 -6.82 1.82
N ILE A 118 14.88 -7.82 1.39
CA ILE A 118 16.35 -7.76 1.45
C ILE A 118 16.88 -6.58 0.63
N ALA A 119 16.38 -6.40 -0.61
CA ALA A 119 16.75 -5.28 -1.47
C ALA A 119 16.39 -3.90 -0.86
N ALA A 120 15.34 -3.84 -0.04
CA ALA A 120 14.96 -2.65 0.71
C ALA A 120 15.75 -2.45 2.03
N GLY A 121 16.73 -3.30 2.33
CA GLY A 121 17.50 -3.24 3.59
C GLY A 121 16.74 -3.82 4.80
N LEU A 122 15.64 -4.54 4.57
CA LEU A 122 14.71 -5.07 5.58
C LEU A 122 14.78 -6.60 5.69
N GLY A 123 16.00 -7.16 5.62
CA GLY A 123 16.22 -8.61 5.68
C GLY A 123 15.70 -9.27 6.97
N ASN A 124 15.77 -8.55 8.09
CA ASN A 124 15.17 -8.95 9.36
C ASN A 124 13.74 -8.39 9.48
N TRP A 125 12.80 -9.05 8.81
CA TRP A 125 11.41 -8.58 8.71
C TRP A 125 10.59 -8.94 9.96
N PRO A 126 10.08 -7.97 10.74
CA PRO A 126 9.22 -8.27 11.87
C PRO A 126 7.87 -8.82 11.41
N GLN A 127 7.35 -9.80 12.14
CA GLN A 127 6.03 -10.35 11.86
C GLN A 127 4.97 -9.23 11.93
N ASP A 128 4.10 -9.19 10.92
CA ASP A 128 3.00 -8.23 10.78
C ASP A 128 3.41 -6.75 10.80
N ALA A 129 4.70 -6.42 10.58
CA ALA A 129 5.21 -5.04 10.66
C ALA A 129 4.37 -4.00 9.89
N PRO A 130 3.92 -4.22 8.63
CA PRO A 130 3.08 -3.26 7.92
C PRO A 130 1.75 -2.97 8.62
N ARG A 131 1.08 -4.04 9.07
CA ARG A 131 -0.21 -3.95 9.74
C ARG A 131 -0.09 -3.23 11.08
N ARG A 132 0.99 -3.49 11.80
CA ARG A 132 1.32 -2.79 13.05
C ARG A 132 1.65 -1.33 12.81
N THR A 133 2.35 -1.03 11.71
CA THR A 133 2.64 0.34 11.28
C THR A 133 1.35 1.11 10.99
N TYR A 134 0.41 0.51 10.25
CA TYR A 134 -0.92 1.06 10.02
C TYR A 134 -1.62 1.39 11.34
N ALA A 135 -1.73 0.40 12.26
CA ALA A 135 -2.42 0.58 13.53
C ALA A 135 -1.84 1.74 14.36
N SER A 136 -0.51 1.79 14.49
CA SER A 136 0.16 2.85 15.25
C SER A 136 -0.02 4.23 14.62
N CYS A 137 0.11 4.34 13.29
CA CYS A 137 -0.08 5.61 12.59
C CYS A 137 -1.54 6.06 12.60
N TRP A 138 -2.49 5.11 12.58
CA TRP A 138 -3.91 5.40 12.63
C TRP A 138 -4.31 5.89 14.03
N LEU A 139 -3.88 5.21 15.11
CA LEU A 139 -4.10 5.64 16.50
C LEU A 139 -3.43 6.98 16.82
N ALA A 140 -2.26 7.26 16.24
CA ALA A 140 -1.60 8.54 16.45
C ALA A 140 -2.29 9.71 15.72
N ALA A 141 -3.11 9.42 14.70
CA ALA A 141 -3.84 10.41 13.93
C ALA A 141 -5.34 10.49 14.29
N ASN A 142 -5.88 9.47 14.98
CA ASN A 142 -7.29 9.33 15.30
C ASN A 142 -7.47 8.76 16.71
N THR A 143 -8.48 9.23 17.43
CA THR A 143 -8.74 8.80 18.80
C THR A 143 -9.73 7.62 18.91
N ASP A 144 -10.40 7.23 17.82
CA ASP A 144 -11.46 6.21 17.82
C ASP A 144 -10.91 4.78 17.65
N GLN A 145 -10.56 4.18 18.78
CA GLN A 145 -10.05 2.80 18.83
C GLN A 145 -11.07 1.76 18.35
N ASN A 146 -12.36 2.00 18.55
CA ASN A 146 -13.41 1.06 18.16
C ASN A 146 -13.51 0.96 16.64
N MET A 147 -13.41 2.09 15.95
CA MET A 147 -13.36 2.14 14.50
C MET A 147 -12.13 1.38 13.97
N LEU A 148 -10.95 1.59 14.56
CA LEU A 148 -9.75 0.85 14.15
C LEU A 148 -9.90 -0.66 14.36
N ASN A 149 -10.51 -1.09 15.47
CA ASN A 149 -10.77 -2.50 15.72
C ASN A 149 -11.71 -3.12 14.69
N ARG A 150 -12.73 -2.37 14.23
CA ARG A 150 -13.62 -2.79 13.14
C ARG A 150 -12.86 -2.97 11.83
N PHE A 151 -12.07 -1.97 11.42
CA PHE A 151 -11.24 -2.05 10.21
C PHE A 151 -10.22 -3.19 10.25
N MET A 152 -9.65 -3.43 11.43
CA MET A 152 -8.62 -4.45 11.59
C MET A 152 -9.21 -5.85 11.83
N GLY A 153 -10.44 -5.99 12.31
CA GLY A 153 -10.98 -7.28 12.74
C GLY A 153 -10.18 -7.85 13.91
N HIS A 154 -10.02 -7.04 14.97
CA HIS A 154 -9.42 -7.47 16.24
C HIS A 154 -10.53 -7.84 17.23
N LYS A 155 -10.44 -9.05 17.79
CA LYS A 155 -11.39 -9.53 18.81
C LYS A 155 -11.12 -8.94 20.21
N SER A 156 -9.97 -8.31 20.41
CA SER A 156 -9.59 -7.65 21.68
C SER A 156 -9.05 -6.24 21.42
N PRO A 157 -9.84 -5.19 21.72
CA PRO A 157 -9.42 -3.79 21.65
C PRO A 157 -8.19 -3.45 22.48
N ASP A 158 -8.12 -4.01 23.69
CA ASP A 158 -7.05 -3.77 24.65
C ASP A 158 -5.66 -4.15 24.12
N MET A 159 -5.57 -5.23 23.34
CA MET A 159 -4.32 -5.68 22.76
C MET A 159 -3.76 -4.65 21.76
N LEU A 160 -4.63 -4.00 20.99
CA LEU A 160 -4.22 -3.02 19.99
C LEU A 160 -3.70 -1.74 20.65
N TYR A 161 -4.42 -1.20 21.64
CA TYR A 161 -4.01 0.04 22.32
C TYR A 161 -2.69 -0.15 23.10
N ARG A 162 -2.57 -1.22 23.89
CA ARG A 162 -1.38 -1.51 24.72
C ARG A 162 -0.10 -1.64 23.89
N HIS A 163 -0.19 -2.17 22.67
CA HIS A 163 0.98 -2.42 21.84
C HIS A 163 1.35 -1.28 20.88
N TYR A 164 0.40 -0.42 20.48
CA TYR A 164 0.60 0.50 19.35
C TYR A 164 0.39 1.98 19.64
N HIS A 165 -0.37 2.37 20.67
CA HIS A 165 -0.75 3.77 20.92
C HIS A 165 0.43 4.73 21.17
N ARG A 166 1.63 4.23 21.43
CA ARG A 166 2.84 5.05 21.63
C ARG A 166 4.02 4.63 20.77
N ALA A 167 3.79 3.78 19.76
CA ALA A 167 4.86 3.32 18.89
C ALA A 167 5.29 4.38 17.85
N VAL A 168 4.43 5.36 17.57
CA VAL A 168 4.63 6.41 16.56
C VAL A 168 4.09 7.73 17.11
N THR A 169 4.79 8.83 16.88
CA THR A 169 4.33 10.19 17.25
C THR A 169 3.31 10.72 16.22
N GLU A 170 2.46 11.66 16.62
CA GLU A 170 1.52 12.32 15.70
C GLU A 170 2.25 12.93 14.48
N ARG A 171 3.44 13.52 14.68
CA ARG A 171 4.27 14.06 13.61
C ARG A 171 4.70 12.99 12.61
N GLU A 172 5.16 11.83 13.10
CA GLU A 172 5.56 10.71 12.25
C GLU A 172 4.35 10.13 11.50
N ALA A 173 3.19 10.00 12.16
CA ALA A 173 1.95 9.56 11.54
C ALA A 173 1.49 10.53 10.44
N LYS A 174 1.52 11.84 10.69
CA LYS A 174 1.24 12.87 9.67
C LYS A 174 2.14 12.70 8.45
N ALA A 175 3.44 12.46 8.64
CA ALA A 175 4.36 12.20 7.54
C ALA A 175 4.08 10.86 6.84
N PHE A 176 3.71 9.80 7.57
CA PHE A 176 3.34 8.50 7.01
C PHE A 176 2.17 8.59 6.02
N TRP A 177 1.13 9.34 6.38
CA TRP A 177 -0.05 9.56 5.53
C TRP A 177 0.24 10.43 4.28
N GLN A 178 1.45 11.00 4.18
CA GLN A 178 1.93 11.73 3.00
C GLN A 178 2.81 10.89 2.06
N ILE A 179 3.12 9.63 2.38
CA ILE A 179 3.93 8.73 1.54
C ILE A 179 3.12 8.29 0.31
N GLY A 180 3.03 9.18 -0.68
CA GLY A 180 2.30 9.01 -1.93
C GLY A 180 3.17 8.50 -3.09
N PRO A 181 2.53 8.19 -4.24
CA PRO A 181 3.25 7.87 -5.45
C PRO A 181 4.15 9.03 -5.89
N PRO A 182 5.24 8.76 -6.64
CA PRO A 182 6.00 9.82 -7.27
C PRO A 182 5.07 10.65 -8.17
N LYS A 183 5.43 11.92 -8.38
CA LYS A 183 4.70 12.77 -9.33
C LYS A 183 4.60 12.02 -10.66
N PRO A 184 3.40 11.91 -11.26
CA PRO A 184 3.28 11.28 -12.56
C PRO A 184 4.20 12.02 -13.53
N PRO A 185 4.89 11.32 -14.46
CA PRO A 185 5.67 11.99 -15.47
C PRO A 185 4.74 12.97 -16.19
N THR A 186 5.13 14.24 -16.26
CA THR A 186 4.44 15.22 -17.08
C THR A 186 4.33 14.62 -18.48
N ARG A 187 3.10 14.49 -18.98
CA ARG A 187 2.90 14.12 -20.39
C ARG A 187 3.71 15.13 -21.20
N ARG A 188 4.82 14.69 -21.82
CA ARG A 188 5.44 15.48 -22.88
C ARG A 188 4.32 15.76 -23.88
N ALA A 189 4.02 17.03 -24.11
CA ALA A 189 3.13 17.44 -25.19
C ALA A 189 3.57 16.69 -26.45
N LYS A 190 2.61 16.12 -27.18
CA LYS A 190 2.89 15.57 -28.51
C LYS A 190 3.64 16.66 -29.27
N ARG A 191 4.87 16.37 -29.71
CA ARG A 191 5.47 17.20 -30.76
C ARG A 191 4.58 16.95 -31.97
N ASP A 192 3.84 17.97 -32.37
CA ASP A 192 3.22 18.00 -33.68
C ASP A 192 4.35 17.83 -34.70
N SER A 193 4.48 16.63 -35.24
CA SER A 193 5.27 16.38 -36.43
C SER A 193 4.48 16.93 -37.62
N GLY A 194 4.45 18.25 -37.74
CA GLY A 194 4.12 18.92 -38.98
C GLY A 194 5.26 18.66 -39.96
N LEU A 195 5.08 17.67 -40.83
CA LEU A 195 5.87 17.55 -42.06
C LEU A 195 5.52 18.76 -42.95
N PRO A 196 6.48 19.62 -43.34
CA PRO A 196 6.23 20.57 -44.40
C PRO A 196 6.17 19.81 -45.73
N GLY A 197 5.11 20.06 -46.49
CA GLY A 197 4.84 19.41 -47.77
C GLY A 197 5.96 19.60 -48.79
N SER A 198 6.16 18.57 -49.62
CA SER A 198 6.99 18.63 -50.83
C SER A 198 6.53 19.77 -51.75
N PRO A 199 7.45 20.55 -52.34
CA PRO A 199 7.09 21.47 -53.40
C PRO A 199 6.79 20.71 -54.70
N ALA A 200 5.79 21.23 -55.41
CA ALA A 200 5.30 20.74 -56.68
C ALA A 200 6.38 20.74 -57.78
N VAL A 201 6.36 19.68 -58.59
CA VAL A 201 7.09 19.58 -59.86
C VAL A 201 6.46 20.58 -60.83
N LEU A 202 7.21 21.61 -61.21
CA LEU A 202 6.89 22.44 -62.37
C LEU A 202 7.41 21.74 -63.62
N GLN A 203 6.48 21.37 -64.51
CA GLN A 203 6.76 21.08 -65.90
C GLN A 203 7.12 22.40 -66.61
N ASN A 204 8.26 22.40 -67.30
CA ASN A 204 8.49 23.07 -68.58
C ASN A 204 9.70 22.42 -69.24
#